data_AF-A0A3T1AVF3-F1
#
_entry.id   AF-A0A3T1AVF3-F1
#
_cell.length_a   1.000
_cell.length_b   1.000
_cell.length_c   1.000
_cell.angle_alpha   90.00
_cell.angle_beta   90.00
_cell.angle_gamma   90.00
#
_symmetry.space_group_name_H-M   'P 1'
#
loop_
_entity.id
_entity.type
_entity.pdbx_description
1 polymer ?
#
loop_
_entity_poly.entity_id
_entity_poly.type
_entity_poly.pdbx_seq_one_letter_code
_entity_poly.pdbx_strand_id
1 'polypeptide(L)' 'MIIDCGRCAERTDECNGCLVSALIDTPDGLSDLTPGELRAIETFELAGFEVELLETPPPPVMVRKHVA' A
#
# COMPACT_ATOMS: atom_id res chain seq x y z
N MET A 1 -15.20 12.63 -20.42
CA MET A 1 -16.30 11.92 -19.73
C MET A 1 -16.05 12.08 -18.24
N ILE A 2 -16.91 12.79 -17.51
CA ILE A 2 -16.78 13.00 -16.06
C ILE A 2 -17.75 12.05 -15.39
N ILE A 3 -17.24 11.10 -14.61
CA ILE A 3 -18.06 10.18 -13.82
C ILE A 3 -18.26 10.83 -12.45
N ASP A 4 -19.50 11.26 -12.16
CA ASP A 4 -19.90 11.86 -10.88
C ASP A 4 -20.05 10.76 -9.81
N CYS A 5 -18.91 10.38 -9.21
CA CYS A 5 -18.85 9.38 -8.15
C CYS A 5 -19.24 9.93 -6.76
N GLY A 6 -19.60 11.21 -6.64
CA GLY A 6 -19.98 11.84 -5.37
C GLY A 6 -21.36 11.42 -4.83
N ARG A 7 -22.08 10.57 -5.56
CA ARG A 7 -23.44 10.13 -5.21
C ARG A 7 -23.52 8.71 -4.60
N CYS A 8 -22.40 8.00 -4.54
CA CYS A 8 -22.33 6.69 -3.88
C CYS A 8 -22.27 6.88 -2.36
N ALA A 9 -23.43 6.96 -1.71
CA ALA A 9 -23.51 7.01 -0.25
C ALA A 9 -23.20 5.66 0.41
N GLU A 10 -23.42 4.55 -0.30
CA GLU A 10 -23.22 3.17 0.17
C GLU A 10 -22.65 2.30 -0.96
N ARG A 11 -21.94 1.22 -0.60
CA ARG A 11 -21.26 0.29 -1.54
C ARG A 11 -22.31 -0.61 -2.22
N THR A 12 -23.02 -0.11 -3.22
CA THR A 12 -23.92 -0.90 -4.06
C THR A 12 -23.22 -1.37 -5.34
N ASP A 13 -23.77 -2.39 -6.01
CA ASP A 13 -23.22 -2.93 -7.25
C ASP A 13 -23.06 -1.88 -8.36
N GLU A 14 -23.79 -0.78 -8.27
CA GLU A 14 -23.78 0.33 -9.23
C GLU A 14 -22.51 1.19 -9.13
N CYS A 15 -21.81 1.13 -7.99
CA CYS A 15 -20.51 1.77 -7.83
C CYS A 15 -19.37 0.88 -8.36
N ASN A 16 -19.62 -0.41 -8.69
CA ASN A 16 -18.62 -1.25 -9.36
C ASN A 16 -18.36 -0.71 -10.78
N GLY A 17 -17.18 -0.14 -11.00
CA GLY A 17 -16.78 0.48 -12.28
C GLY A 17 -16.64 2.01 -12.26
N CYS A 18 -16.95 2.68 -11.14
CA CYS A 18 -16.55 4.08 -10.94
C CYS A 18 -15.04 4.18 -10.61
N LEU A 19 -14.39 5.28 -11.02
CA LEU A 19 -12.96 5.57 -10.73
C LEU A 19 -12.64 5.50 -9.23
N VAL A 20 -13.58 5.90 -8.37
CA VAL A 20 -13.42 5.83 -6.91
C VAL A 20 -13.24 4.40 -6.44
N SER A 21 -13.90 3.41 -7.03
CA SER A 21 -13.74 2.00 -6.65
C SER A 21 -12.31 1.53 -6.91
N ALA A 22 -11.73 1.94 -8.04
CA ALA A 22 -10.31 1.69 -8.36
C ALA A 22 -9.32 2.47 -7.48
N LEU A 23 -9.75 3.58 -6.86
CA LEU A 23 -8.94 4.36 -5.90
C LEU A 23 -9.13 3.91 -4.45
N ILE A 24 -10.26 3.26 -4.13
CA ILE A 24 -10.58 2.73 -2.79
C ILE A 24 -9.90 1.40 -2.57
N ASP A 25 -9.84 0.55 -3.59
CA ASP A 25 -9.18 -0.74 -3.50
C ASP A 25 -7.66 -0.53 -3.45
N THR A 26 -7.13 -0.41 -2.23
CA THR A 26 -5.68 -0.46 -1.99
C THR A 26 -5.23 -1.89 -2.29
N PRO A 27 -4.28 -2.10 -3.21
CA PRO A 27 -3.79 -3.44 -3.53
C PRO A 27 -3.27 -4.14 -2.28
N ASP A 28 -3.48 -5.45 -2.20
CA ASP A 28 -2.99 -6.28 -1.11
C ASP A 28 -1.47 -6.06 -0.93
N GLY A 29 -1.04 -5.82 0.31
CA GLY A 29 0.35 -5.51 0.66
C GLY A 29 0.70 -4.01 0.71
N LEU A 30 -0.06 -3.10 0.08
CA LEU A 30 0.15 -1.65 0.27
C LEU A 30 -0.39 -1.15 1.62
N SER A 31 -1.38 -1.82 2.19
CA SER A 31 -2.00 -1.45 3.47
C SER A 31 -1.04 -1.58 4.67
N ASP A 32 -0.02 -2.43 4.54
CA ASP A 32 0.95 -2.73 5.59
C ASP A 32 2.16 -1.78 5.57
N LEU A 33 2.23 -0.88 4.57
CA LEU A 33 3.33 0.05 4.40
C LEU A 33 3.17 1.30 5.26
N THR A 34 4.27 1.71 5.88
CA THR A 34 4.36 2.98 6.58
C THR A 34 4.34 4.15 5.59
N PRO A 35 3.99 5.37 6.03
CA PRO A 35 4.08 6.56 5.18
C PRO A 35 5.49 6.85 4.64
N GLY A 36 6.53 6.35 5.32
CA GLY A 36 7.91 6.45 4.84
C GLY A 36 8.17 5.53 3.66
N GLU A 37 7.70 4.29 3.74
CA GLU A 37 7.84 3.28 2.67
C GLU A 37 7.06 3.68 1.42
N LEU A 38 5.83 4.20 1.57
CA LEU A 38 5.04 4.71 0.44
C LEU A 38 5.77 5.82 -0.33
N ARG A 39 6.38 6.78 0.40
CA ARG A 39 7.18 7.85 -0.23
C ARG A 39 8.45 7.34 -0.90
N ALA A 40 9.07 6.29 -0.35
CA ALA A 40 10.25 5.68 -0.94
C ALA A 40 9.91 5.05 -2.29
N ILE A 41 8.82 4.28 -2.36
CA ILE A 41 8.33 3.66 -3.61
C ILE A 41 8.08 4.74 -4.67
N GLU A 42 7.29 5.77 -4.35
CA GLU A 42 6.99 6.88 -5.26
C GLU A 42 8.27 7.54 -5.79
N THR A 43 9.23 7.81 -4.90
CA THR A 43 10.50 8.44 -5.27
C THR A 43 11.33 7.57 -6.21
N PHE A 44 11.39 6.26 -5.97
CA PHE A 44 12.14 5.34 -6.80
C PHE A 44 11.50 5.14 -8.18
N GLU A 45 10.18 5.01 -8.26
CA GLU A 45 9.47 4.91 -9.54
C GLU A 45 9.67 6.17 -10.40
N LEU A 46 9.56 7.36 -9.80
CA LEU A 46 9.81 8.63 -10.51
C LEU A 46 11.25 8.75 -11.00
N ALA A 47 12.20 8.11 -10.32
CA ALA A 47 13.59 8.03 -10.75
C ALA A 47 13.84 6.92 -11.79
N GLY A 48 12.81 6.18 -12.20
CA GLY A 48 12.88 5.14 -13.24
C GLY A 48 13.38 3.78 -12.75
N PHE A 49 13.32 3.53 -11.43
CA PHE A 49 13.63 2.21 -10.87
C PHE A 49 12.40 1.31 -10.90
N GLU A 50 12.64 0.01 -11.12
CA GLU A 50 11.66 -1.04 -10.85
C GLU A 50 11.70 -1.39 -9.37
N VAL A 51 10.57 -1.30 -8.68
CA VAL A 51 10.48 -1.45 -7.22
C VAL A 51 9.85 -2.79 -6.88
N GLU A 52 10.55 -3.58 -6.06
CA GLU A 52 10.06 -4.85 -5.52
C GLU A 52 9.80 -4.72 -4.01
N LEU A 53 8.62 -5.14 -3.56
CA LEU A 53 8.27 -5.22 -2.14
C LEU A 53 8.81 -6.52 -1.54
N LEU A 54 9.72 -6.39 -0.56
CA LEU A 54 10.25 -7.53 0.17
C LEU A 54 9.42 -7.80 1.42
N GLU A 55 9.23 -9.08 1.75
CA GLU A 55 8.66 -9.46 3.03
C GLU A 55 9.56 -8.97 4.18
N THR A 56 8.94 -8.44 5.24
CA THR A 56 9.70 -8.01 6.41
C THR A 56 10.35 -9.23 7.06
N PRO A 57 11.68 -9.26 7.20
CA PRO A 57 12.35 -10.38 7.84
C PRO A 57 11.94 -10.49 9.31
N PRO A 58 11.93 -11.69 9.89
CA PRO A 58 11.60 -11.87 11.30
C PRO A 58 12.56 -11.06 12.19
N PRO A 59 12.07 -10.54 13.32
CA PRO A 59 12.89 -9.73 14.21
C PRO A 59 14.12 -10.52 14.69
N PRO A 60 15.27 -9.84 14.89
CA PRO A 60 16.50 -10.51 15.28
C PRO A 60 16.34 -11.25 16.61
N VAL A 61 16.90 -12.45 16.70
CA VAL A 61 16.93 -13.22 17.94
C VAL A 61 17.88 -12.55 18.92
N MET A 62 17.34 -12.02 20.02
CA MET A 62 18.15 -11.41 21.09
C MET A 62 18.84 -12.49 21.91
N VAL A 63 20.11 -12.78 21.61
CA VAL A 63 20.92 -13.72 22.39
C VAL A 63 21.41 -13.03 23.66
N ARG A 64 20.99 -13.52 24.84
CA ARG A 64 21.55 -13.07 26.13
C ARG A 64 23.00 -13.53 26.22
N LYS A 65 23.95 -12.59 26.16
CA LYS A 65 25.35 -12.88 26.51
C LYS A 65 25.41 -13.32 27.96
N HIS A 66 25.77 -14.58 28.21
CA HIS A 66 26.22 -15.00 29.53
C HIS A 66 27.60 -14.37 29.75
N VAL A 67 27.68 -13.45 30.70
CA VAL A 67 28.95 -12.95 31.21
C VAL A 67 29.46 -13.98 32.20
N ALA A 68 30.61 -14.58 31.89
CA ALA A 68 31.34 -15.50 32.77
C ALA A 68 32.13 -14.73 33.82
#